data_AF-A0A377HMV8-F1
#
_entry.id   AF-A0A377HMV8-F1
#
_cell.length_a   1.000
_cell.length_b   1.000
_cell.length_c   1.000
_cell.angle_alpha   90.00
_cell.angle_beta   90.00
_cell.angle_gamma   90.00
#
_symmetry.space_group_name_H-M   'P 1'
#
loop_
_entity.id
_entity.type
_entity.pdbx_description
1 polymer ?
#
loop_
_entity_poly.entity_id
_entity_poly.type
_entity_poly.pdbx_seq_one_letter_code
_entity_poly.pdbx_strand_id
1 'polypeptide(L)' 'MIKPCLNLPLAGFKKANAHEASALVKDTQLIHYEAPECSALYGYAKEGQLIAVEFVQLGAVSEWWIEENN' A
#
# COMPACT_ATOMS: atom_id res chain seq x y z
N MET A 1 11.07 2.95 17.32
CA MET A 1 9.86 2.27 16.81
C MET A 1 10.30 1.39 15.67
N ILE A 2 10.02 0.08 15.74
CA ILE A 2 10.34 -0.86 14.66
C ILE A 2 9.27 -0.65 13.58
N LYS A 3 9.69 -0.39 12.33
CA LYS A 3 8.74 -0.33 11.21
C LYS A 3 8.26 -1.76 10.90
N PRO A 4 6.97 -1.99 10.62
CA PRO A 4 6.51 -3.29 10.16
C PRO A 4 7.17 -3.67 8.83
N CYS A 5 7.51 -4.94 8.64
CA CYS A 5 7.91 -5.47 7.33
C CYS A 5 6.67 -5.97 6.59
N LEU A 6 6.47 -5.58 5.34
CA LEU A 6 5.39 -6.13 4.52
C LEU A 6 5.86 -7.49 3.97
N ASN A 7 5.74 -8.54 4.79
CA ASN A 7 6.07 -9.91 4.40
C ASN A 7 4.87 -10.68 3.81
N LEU A 8 3.72 -10.03 3.67
CA LEU A 8 2.55 -10.63 3.05
C LEU A 8 2.79 -10.69 1.53
N PRO A 9 2.66 -11.87 0.89
CA PRO A 9 2.46 -11.86 -0.54
C PRO A 9 1.23 -10.99 -0.81
N LEU A 10 1.29 -10.10 -1.80
CA LEU A 10 0.15 -9.34 -2.32
C LEU A 10 -0.87 -10.28 -3.01
N ALA A 11 -1.00 -11.51 -2.53
CA ALA A 11 -1.97 -12.49 -2.96
C ALA A 11 -3.37 -11.98 -2.57
N GLY A 12 -4.26 -11.93 -3.55
CA GLY A 12 -5.55 -11.26 -3.37
C GLY A 12 -5.45 -9.74 -3.48
N PHE A 13 -4.34 -9.18 -3.97
CA PHE A 13 -4.27 -7.79 -4.39
C PHE A 13 -4.02 -7.72 -5.89
N LYS A 14 -4.69 -6.77 -6.55
CA LYS A 14 -4.48 -6.44 -7.96
C LYS A 14 -3.80 -5.10 -8.09
N LYS A 15 -3.01 -4.94 -9.16
CA LYS A 15 -2.43 -3.63 -9.50
C LYS A 15 -3.55 -2.65 -9.83
N ALA A 16 -3.48 -1.45 -9.27
CA ALA A 16 -4.44 -0.37 -9.49
C ALA A 16 -3.72 0.87 -10.00
N ASN A 17 -4.48 1.79 -10.58
CA ASN A 17 -3.97 3.14 -10.81
C ASN A 17 -4.20 4.02 -9.56
N ALA A 18 -3.49 5.15 -9.49
CA ALA A 18 -3.57 6.07 -8.36
C ALA A 18 -4.98 6.63 -8.14
N HIS A 19 -5.80 6.76 -9.20
CA HIS A 19 -7.16 7.28 -9.09
C HIS A 19 -8.06 6.28 -8.33
N GLU A 20 -8.04 5.01 -8.70
CA GLU A 20 -8.80 3.95 -8.02
C GLU A 20 -8.37 3.81 -6.56
N ALA A 21 -7.06 3.80 -6.31
CA ALA A 21 -6.54 3.64 -4.97
C ALA A 21 -6.84 4.86 -4.08
N SER A 22 -6.68 6.09 -4.60
CA SER A 22 -6.96 7.32 -3.83
C SER A 22 -8.41 7.42 -3.33
N ALA A 23 -9.37 6.90 -4.09
CA ALA A 23 -10.76 6.84 -3.69
C ALA A 23 -11.01 5.84 -2.53
N LEU A 24 -10.27 4.73 -2.51
CA LEU A 24 -10.38 3.67 -1.49
C LEU A 24 -9.70 4.02 -0.18
N VAL A 25 -8.59 4.76 -0.22
CA VAL A 25 -7.77 5.05 0.96
C VAL A 25 -8.24 6.26 1.77
N LYS A 26 -9.23 7.00 1.27
CA LYS A 26 -9.89 8.08 2.02
C LYS A 26 -10.51 7.47 3.28
N ASP A 27 -10.04 7.87 4.46
CA ASP A 27 -10.44 7.32 5.78
C ASP A 27 -9.79 5.98 6.20
N THR A 28 -8.63 5.64 5.62
CA THR A 28 -7.84 4.49 6.08
C THR A 28 -6.75 4.90 7.08
N GLN A 29 -6.35 3.95 7.91
CA GLN A 29 -5.15 4.05 8.71
C GLN A 29 -3.92 3.82 7.84
N LEU A 30 -3.01 4.79 7.81
CA LEU A 30 -1.72 4.68 7.14
C LEU A 30 -0.73 3.88 8.00
N ILE A 31 -0.11 2.88 7.40
CA ILE A 31 0.94 2.04 8.00
C ILE A 31 2.19 2.17 7.13
N HIS A 32 3.29 2.65 7.71
CA HIS A 32 4.57 2.76 7.01
C HIS A 32 5.40 1.50 7.23
N TYR A 33 5.76 0.82 6.16
CA TYR A 33 6.59 -0.38 6.19
C TYR A 33 8.07 -0.08 5.94
N GLU A 34 8.92 -1.05 6.27
CA GLU A 34 10.32 -1.02 5.82
C GLU A 34 10.38 -1.14 4.29
N ALA A 35 11.22 -0.32 3.67
CA ALA A 35 11.40 -0.27 2.23
C ALA A 35 12.89 -0.06 1.90
N PRO A 36 13.36 -0.50 0.71
CA PRO A 36 14.72 -0.22 0.24
C PRO A 36 15.06 1.29 0.21
N GLU A 37 16.35 1.61 0.14
CA GLU A 37 16.81 2.99 0.01
C GLU A 37 16.15 3.71 -1.18
N CYS A 38 15.87 5.01 -1.01
CA CYS A 38 15.17 5.84 -2.00
C CYS A 38 13.76 5.36 -2.38
N SER A 39 13.14 4.53 -1.53
CA SER A 39 11.74 4.12 -1.68
C SER A 39 10.96 4.24 -0.37
N ALA A 40 9.64 4.24 -0.48
CA ALA A 40 8.72 4.17 0.65
C ALA A 40 7.62 3.16 0.34
N LEU A 41 7.22 2.42 1.37
CA LEU A 41 6.14 1.44 1.27
C LEU A 41 5.07 1.79 2.29
N TYR A 42 3.88 2.07 1.80
CA TYR A 42 2.72 2.41 2.61
C TYR A 42 1.65 1.34 2.45
N GLY A 43 1.03 0.96 3.55
CA GLY A 43 -0.21 0.20 3.52
C GLY A 43 -1.34 1.02 4.13
N TYR A 44 -2.52 0.81 3.59
CA TYR A 44 -3.72 1.51 3.98
C TYR A 44 -4.70 0.47 4.51
N ALA A 45 -5.01 0.58 5.80
CA ALA A 45 -5.86 -0.37 6.48
C ALA A 45 -7.20 0.26 6.87
N LYS A 46 -8.30 -0.50 6.70
CA LYS A 46 -9.63 -0.13 7.17
C LYS A 46 -10.11 -1.23 8.10
N GLU A 47 -10.57 -0.86 9.30
CA GLU A 47 -11.07 -1.81 10.31
C GLU A 47 -10.06 -2.93 10.66
N GLY A 48 -8.76 -2.63 10.57
CA GLY A 48 -7.68 -3.58 10.83
C GLY A 48 -7.30 -4.49 9.66
N GLN A 49 -8.01 -4.41 8.53
CA GLN A 49 -7.70 -5.13 7.29
C GLN A 49 -6.93 -4.22 6.34
N LEU A 50 -5.83 -4.71 5.77
CA LEU A 50 -5.06 -4.02 4.75
C LEU A 50 -5.85 -4.04 3.44
N ILE A 51 -6.23 -2.87 2.90
CA ILE A 51 -7.04 -2.77 1.68
C ILE A 51 -6.28 -2.20 0.47
N ALA A 52 -5.17 -1.51 0.70
CA ALA A 52 -4.30 -1.03 -0.36
C ALA A 52 -2.84 -0.93 0.09
N VAL A 53 -1.94 -0.98 -0.89
CA VAL A 53 -0.49 -0.81 -0.73
C VAL A 53 0.00 0.16 -1.80
N GLU A 54 0.78 1.15 -1.38
CA GLU A 54 1.50 2.07 -2.25
C GLU A 54 2.99 1.83 -2.11
N PHE A 55 3.66 1.60 -3.23
CA PHE A 55 5.12 1.62 -3.31
C PHE A 55 5.56 2.86 -4.07
N VAL A 56 6.31 3.71 -3.40
CA VAL A 56 6.83 4.96 -3.94
C VAL A 56 8.33 4.79 -4.16
N GLN A 57 8.80 5.08 -5.37
CA GLN A 57 10.22 5.17 -5.67
C GLN A 57 10.58 6.60 -6.08
N LEU A 58 11.71 7.11 -5.57
CA LEU A 58 12.17 8.45 -5.90
C LEU A 58 12.38 8.58 -7.43
N GLY A 59 11.67 9.52 -8.06
CA GLY A 59 11.76 9.76 -9.50
C GLY A 59 10.90 8.84 -10.38
N ALA A 60 10.05 7.99 -9.78
CA ALA A 60 9.09 7.16 -10.50
C ALA A 60 7.64 7.48 -10.07
N VAL A 61 6.68 7.03 -10.88
CA VAL A 61 5.26 7.06 -10.51
C VAL A 61 5.00 5.99 -9.46
N SER A 62 4.27 6.32 -8.40
CA SER A 62 3.88 5.36 -7.37
C SER A 62 3.16 4.16 -7.97
N GLU A 63 3.54 2.97 -7.54
CA GLU A 63 2.83 1.75 -7.86
C GLU A 63 1.80 1.46 -6.77
N TRP A 64 0.60 1.07 -7.19
CA TRP A 64 -0.53 0.81 -6.31
C TRP A 64 -1.03 -0.60 -6.47
N TRP A 65 -1.37 -1.22 -5.35
CA TRP A 65 -2.11 -2.47 -5.27
C TRP A 65 -3.29 -2.29 -4.35
N ILE A 66 -4.45 -2.78 -4.74
CA ILE A 66 -5.67 -2.78 -3.93
C ILE A 66 -6.14 -4.21 -3.74
N GLU A 67 -6.77 -4.48 -2.61
CA GLU A 67 -7.38 -5.78 -2.35
C GLU A 67 -8.39 -6.10 -3.46
N GLU A 68 -8.30 -7.31 -4.00
CA GLU A 68 -9.24 -7.86 -4.96
C GLU A 68 -10.48 -8.27 -4.17
N ASN A 69 -11.51 -7.43 -4.19
CA ASN A 69 -12.82 -7.78 -3.66
C ASN A 69 -13.28 -9.06 -4.36
N ASN A 70 -13.33 -10.15 -3.61
CA ASN A 70 -13.91 -11.43 -4.01
C ASN A 70 -15.43 -11.36 -3.92
#